data_AF-A0A7X5VQL1-F1
#
_entry.id   AF-A0A7X5VQL1-F1
#
_cell.length_a   1.000
_cell.length_b   1.000
_cell.length_c   1.000
_cell.angle_alpha   90.00
_cell.angle_beta   90.00
_cell.angle_gamma   90.00
#
_symmetry.space_group_name_H-M   'P 1'
#
loop_
_entity.id
_entity.type
_entity.pdbx_description
1 polymer ?
#
loop_
_entity_poly.entity_id
_entity_poly.type
_entity_poly.pdbx_seq_one_letter_code
_entity_poly.pdbx_strand_id
1 'polypeptide(L)' 'LRAVLSMASRLKAEGYPNVLAGQTLALIFEKPSLRTRVSFDVAMQRLGGHTVYLPQSEVGLGQREPVADVARALSRY' A
#
# COMPACT_ATOMS: atom_id res chain seq x y z
N LEU A 1 12.42 -10.24 -12.41
CA LEU A 1 12.69 -8.79 -12.57
C LEU A 1 12.21 -8.21 -13.90
N ARG A 2 12.57 -8.76 -15.07
CA ARG A 2 12.16 -8.21 -16.40
C ARG A 2 10.65 -8.03 -16.56
N ALA A 3 9.84 -8.97 -16.07
CA ALA A 3 8.38 -8.89 -16.14
C ALA A 3 7.81 -7.65 -15.41
N VAL A 4 8.31 -7.33 -14.21
CA VAL A 4 7.87 -6.17 -13.43
C VAL A 4 8.23 -4.87 -14.15
N LEU A 5 9.44 -4.78 -14.69
CA LEU A 5 9.88 -3.59 -15.45
C LEU A 5 9.08 -3.41 -16.73
N SER A 6 8.79 -4.49 -17.46
CA SER A 6 7.94 -4.44 -18.66
C SER A 6 6.52 -3.98 -18.33
N MET A 7 5.92 -4.51 -17.26
CA MET A 7 4.61 -4.07 -16.78
C MET A 7 4.60 -2.59 -16.41
N ALA A 8 5.61 -2.13 -15.67
CA ALA A 8 5.73 -0.73 -15.28
C ALA A 8 5.87 0.20 -16.49
N SER A 9 6.66 -0.19 -17.51
CA SER A 9 6.77 0.55 -18.76
C SER A 9 5.44 0.62 -19.52
N ARG A 10 4.69 -0.50 -19.57
CA ARG A 10 3.38 -0.54 -20.23
C ARG A 10 2.36 0.34 -19.53
N LEU A 11 2.21 0.23 -18.20
CA LEU A 11 1.31 1.10 -17.44
C LEU A 11 1.64 2.59 -17.59
N LYS A 12 2.93 2.93 -17.74
CA LYS A 12 3.34 4.31 -17.99
C LYS A 12 2.96 4.80 -19.39
N ALA A 13 2.97 3.92 -20.40
CA ALA A 13 2.70 4.27 -21.79
C ALA A 13 1.21 4.19 -22.16
N GLU A 14 0.53 3.14 -21.69
CA GLU A 14 -0.87 2.81 -22.03
C GLU A 14 -1.87 3.42 -21.02
N GLY A 15 -1.39 3.92 -19.89
CA GLY A 15 -2.20 4.45 -18.80
C GLY A 15 -2.48 3.41 -17.70
N TYR A 16 -3.21 3.84 -16.68
CA TYR A 16 -3.48 3.05 -15.48
C TYR A 16 -4.92 2.52 -15.52
N PRO A 17 -5.13 1.22 -15.79
CA PRO A 17 -6.46 0.64 -15.71
C PRO A 17 -6.90 0.49 -14.25
N ASN A 18 -8.20 0.45 -14.00
CA ASN A 18 -8.79 0.27 -12.67
C ASN A 18 -8.70 -1.19 -12.17
N VAL A 19 -7.53 -1.81 -12.26
CA VAL A 19 -7.30 -3.23 -11.91
C VAL A 19 -7.32 -3.49 -10.40
N LEU A 20 -7.23 -2.43 -9.58
CA LEU A 20 -7.33 -2.48 -8.13
C LEU A 20 -8.63 -1.83 -7.62
N ALA A 21 -9.65 -1.71 -8.48
CA ALA A 21 -10.97 -1.21 -8.09
C ALA A 21 -11.51 -1.93 -6.86
N GLY A 22 -11.87 -1.15 -5.84
CA GLY A 22 -12.40 -1.67 -4.56
C GLY A 22 -11.36 -2.32 -3.65
N GLN A 23 -10.08 -2.36 -4.04
CA GLN A 23 -9.01 -2.90 -3.22
C GLN A 23 -8.42 -1.83 -2.30
N THR A 24 -8.06 -2.25 -1.09
CA THR A 24 -7.44 -1.39 -0.07
C THR A 24 -6.03 -1.87 0.25
N LEU A 25 -5.06 -0.94 0.30
CA LEU A 25 -3.69 -1.21 0.72
C LEU A 25 -3.40 -0.52 2.06
N ALA A 26 -3.07 -1.29 3.09
CA ALA A 26 -2.56 -0.76 4.35
C ALA A 26 -1.09 -0.35 4.22
N LEU A 27 -0.77 0.90 4.50
CA LEU A 27 0.57 1.45 4.49
C LEU A 27 1.10 1.57 5.92
N ILE A 28 1.98 0.64 6.31
CA ILE A 28 2.62 0.61 7.61
C ILE A 28 4.11 0.88 7.44
N PHE A 29 4.62 1.93 8.07
CA PHE A 29 6.04 2.29 8.02
C PHE A 29 6.60 2.45 9.44
N GLU A 30 7.72 1.78 9.73
CA GLU A 30 8.47 1.99 10.98
C GLU A 30 9.09 3.39 11.04
N LYS A 31 9.48 3.96 9.90
CA LYS A 31 9.98 5.32 9.79
C LYS A 31 9.17 6.08 8.76
N PRO A 32 8.61 7.26 9.10
CA PRO A 32 7.86 8.06 8.13
C PRO A 32 8.69 8.38 6.88
N SER A 33 8.14 8.09 5.71
CA SER A 33 8.72 8.48 4.41
C SER A 33 7.65 9.11 3.53
N LEU A 34 7.77 10.42 3.32
CA LEU A 34 6.80 11.17 2.51
C LEU A 34 6.76 10.67 1.07
N ARG A 35 7.94 10.53 0.44
CA ARG A 35 8.04 10.11 -0.96
C ARG A 35 7.46 8.73 -1.18
N THR A 36 7.76 7.79 -0.27
CA THR A 36 7.23 6.42 -0.37
C THR A 36 5.73 6.40 -0.15
N ARG A 37 5.22 7.03 0.91
CA ARG A 37 3.77 7.10 1.19
C ARG A 37 3.00 7.68 0.02
N VAL A 38 3.42 8.84 -0.48
CA VAL A 38 2.75 9.53 -1.60
C VAL A 38 2.82 8.68 -2.87
N SER A 39 3.96 8.02 -3.16
CA SER A 39 4.07 7.19 -4.36
C SER A 39 3.09 6.00 -4.36
N PHE A 40 2.92 5.33 -3.22
CA PHE A 40 1.98 4.21 -3.11
C PHE A 40 0.53 4.68 -3.11
N ASP A 41 0.21 5.78 -2.44
CA ASP A 41 -1.14 6.34 -2.40
C ASP A 41 -1.61 6.76 -3.80
N VAL A 42 -0.78 7.53 -4.53
CA VAL A 42 -1.07 7.94 -5.91
C VAL A 42 -1.17 6.72 -6.83
N ALA A 43 -0.32 5.71 -6.66
CA ALA A 43 -0.38 4.50 -7.48
C ALA A 43 -1.68 3.72 -7.27
N MET A 44 -2.11 3.52 -6.01
CA MET A 44 -3.36 2.85 -5.69
C MET A 44 -4.57 3.60 -6.24
N GLN A 45 -4.62 4.92 -6.04
CA GLN A 45 -5.70 5.76 -6.58
C GLN A 45 -5.78 5.69 -8.11
N ARG A 46 -4.64 5.75 -8.81
CA ARG A 46 -4.59 5.63 -10.27
C ARG A 46 -5.05 4.26 -10.79
N LEU A 47 -4.91 3.21 -9.98
CA LEU A 47 -5.35 1.86 -10.30
C LEU A 47 -6.77 1.57 -9.79
N GLY A 48 -7.48 2.58 -9.28
CA GLY A 48 -8.87 2.48 -8.81
C GLY A 48 -9.02 1.99 -7.36
N GLY A 49 -7.92 1.79 -6.63
CA GLY A 49 -7.93 1.37 -5.23
C GLY A 49 -7.72 2.52 -4.25
N HIS A 50 -7.67 2.18 -2.97
CA HIS A 50 -7.49 3.13 -1.87
C HIS A 50 -6.36 2.71 -0.94
N THR A 51 -5.85 3.64 -0.14
CA THR A 51 -4.88 3.34 0.91
C THR A 51 -5.40 3.71 2.28
N VAL A 52 -4.94 2.97 3.29
CA VAL A 52 -5.09 3.32 4.70
C VAL A 52 -3.69 3.48 5.26
N TYR A 53 -3.34 4.68 5.69
CA TYR A 53 -2.03 4.95 6.30
C TYR A 53 -2.10 4.74 7.80
N LEU A 54 -1.24 3.86 8.31
CA LEU A 54 -1.18 3.49 9.72
C LEU A 54 0.23 3.85 10.25
N PRO A 55 0.39 5.03 10.87
CA PRO A 55 1.69 5.44 11.40
C PRO A 55 2.09 4.55 12.59
N GLN A 56 3.40 4.36 12.78
CA GLN A 56 3.93 3.53 13.87
C GLN A 56 3.44 3.97 15.25
N SER A 57 3.23 5.27 15.45
CA SER A 57 2.69 5.84 16.69
C SER A 57 1.29 5.34 17.04
N GLU A 58 0.52 4.92 16.04
CA GLU A 58 -0.85 4.42 16.22
C GLU A 58 -0.87 2.90 16.36
N VAL A 59 -0.15 2.18 15.49
CA VAL A 59 -0.18 0.70 15.50
C VAL A 59 0.65 0.11 16.64
N GLY A 60 1.81 0.69 16.94
CA GLY A 60 2.72 0.15 17.95
C GLY A 60 3.09 -1.32 17.71
N LEU A 61 3.32 -1.72 16.44
CA LEU A 61 3.66 -3.08 16.03
C LEU A 61 4.74 -3.70 16.93
N GLY A 62 4.42 -4.81 17.59
CA GLY A 62 5.35 -5.53 18.46
C GLY A 62 5.66 -4.85 19.80
N GLN A 63 5.08 -3.67 20.08
CA GLN A 63 5.20 -3.00 21.38
C GLN A 63 3.87 -3.02 22.15
N ARG A 64 2.77 -2.60 21.51
CA ARG A 64 1.43 -2.60 22.11
C ARG A 64 0.66 -3.88 21.78
N GLU A 65 0.77 -4.34 20.54
CA GLU A 65 0.10 -5.55 20.06
C GLU A 65 1.08 -6.47 19.32
N PRO A 66 0.94 -7.80 19.45
CA PRO A 66 1.70 -8.75 18.66
C PRO A 66 1.48 -8.53 17.16
N VAL A 67 2.55 -8.63 16.37
CA VAL A 67 2.47 -8.47 14.90
C VAL A 67 1.43 -9.40 14.27
N ALA A 68 1.29 -10.61 14.79
CA ALA A 68 0.30 -11.58 14.31
C ALA A 68 -1.15 -11.13 14.53
N ASP A 69 -1.42 -10.41 15.62
CA ASP A 69 -2.77 -9.93 15.94
C ASP A 69 -3.13 -8.73 15.08
N VAL A 70 -2.19 -7.80 14.88
CA VAL A 70 -2.35 -6.69 13.94
C VAL A 70 -2.59 -7.20 12.52
N ALA A 71 -1.80 -8.18 12.06
CA ALA A 71 -2.00 -8.79 10.73
C ALA A 71 -3.38 -9.44 10.59
N ARG A 72 -3.87 -10.13 11.64
CA ARG A 72 -5.20 -10.74 11.66
C ARG A 72 -6.33 -9.71 11.70
N ALA A 73 -6.11 -8.57 12.36
CA ALA A 73 -7.07 -7.48 12.37
C ALA A 73 -7.19 -6.85 10.96
N LEU A 74 -6.06 -6.59 10.31
CA LEU A 74 -6.03 -5.99 8.97
C LEU A 74 -6.58 -6.92 7.88
N SER A 75 -6.45 -8.24 8.02
CA SER A 75 -6.96 -9.19 7.02
C SER A 75 -8.47 -9.43 7.06
N ARG A 76 -9.18 -8.88 8.06
CA ARG A 76 -10.64 -9.01 8.21
C ARG A 76 -11.42 -7.93 7.47
N TYR A 77 -10.74 -6.88 7.03
CA TYR A 77 -11.31 -5.73 6.32
C TYR A 77 -10.79 -5.71 4.89
#